data_AF-A0A366DV40-F1
#
_entry.id   AF-A0A366DV40-F1
#
_cell.length_a   1.000
_cell.length_b   1.000
_cell.length_c   1.000
_cell.angle_alpha   90.00
_cell.angle_beta   90.00
_cell.angle_gamma   90.00
#
_symmetry.space_group_name_H-M   'P 1'
#
loop_
_entity.id
_entity.type
_entity.pdbx_description
1 polymer ?
#
loop_
_entity_poly.entity_id
_entity_poly.type
_entity_poly.pdbx_seq_one_letter_code
_entity_poly.pdbx_strand_id
1 'polypeptide(L)'
;MAVDTTREEQAMRRLTDSLVATYTPAHTPEHVEAVIDGAHARFADSPVREFVPVLVERIARGTLETGEPAAEPEEVTERISLGTSAIDADTHSAPEPDPSDEPTRVLVPGGNGARSESVGDAGDGSPESGAAEAGESESTAASRPGADGAETARFDQVASGPVAAGAVVAAAGNGVARPGAAEGSTTVDPAAESARPGEPAESAEDPAGTDSRAEGSETGAPGAPGQTNAGEVESGTASALSSEPENRGSNRRDTTRPGPKHGVVGANPLTKRSLALIGGALAVVAVVIAVLVLRQPGAEPAAGPAAEPVITLRGLVGSEKMAFFADPRVAEALAAHGLAVDATPAGSREMSGTALDGYGFAFPASAPAAERILRERGLTAKHTPFSSPMAIATFRPIADLLTAAGVLRPGPAPTFDMARYLELAGRNTEWAHLPANTTYPVRKNILVSTTDPRTSNSAAMYLAIAAFVANDHANVQGPEAEQRVLPLMARLFTGQGFAENSSAGPFEQYLSGGMGPSPLVMIYEAQFIEAAADGRITPDMVLTYPSPTILSTHTLVPLDEAGDRLGRLLSTDPELRRLAAEHGFRTGDTAEFARVAAAQGVAAPADLIDVIDPPTLETQDRLLDGVTRTLN
;
A
#
# COMPACT_ATOMS: atom_id res chain seq x y z
N MET A 1 9.56 -2.68 27.34
CA MET A 1 9.20 -3.23 28.69
C MET A 1 7.78 -3.78 28.68
N ALA A 2 7.02 -3.87 29.78
CA ALA A 2 5.83 -4.75 29.90
C ALA A 2 4.84 -4.83 28.70
N VAL A 3 4.42 -3.70 28.12
CA VAL A 3 3.49 -3.68 26.95
C VAL A 3 4.15 -4.20 25.67
N ASP A 4 5.45 -3.99 25.55
CA ASP A 4 6.32 -4.38 24.43
C ASP A 4 6.50 -5.91 24.39
N THR A 5 6.85 -6.49 25.54
CA THR A 5 6.95 -7.95 25.73
C THR A 5 5.62 -8.67 25.46
N THR A 6 4.47 -8.09 25.82
CA THR A 6 3.16 -8.68 25.51
C THR A 6 2.82 -8.60 24.01
N ARG A 7 3.27 -7.56 23.29
CA ARG A 7 3.13 -7.49 21.82
C ARG A 7 4.03 -8.51 21.14
N GLU A 8 5.26 -8.62 21.60
CA GLU A 8 6.25 -9.59 21.13
C GLU A 8 5.76 -11.03 21.33
N GLU A 9 5.28 -11.39 22.52
CA GLU A 9 4.69 -12.72 22.80
C GLU A 9 3.52 -13.05 21.86
N GLN A 10 2.69 -12.07 21.50
CA GLN A 10 1.57 -12.27 20.56
C GLN A 10 2.05 -12.41 19.12
N ALA A 11 3.07 -11.65 18.72
CA ALA A 11 3.69 -11.76 17.40
C ALA A 11 4.43 -13.10 17.24
N MET A 12 5.19 -13.52 18.25
CA MET A 12 5.90 -14.80 18.30
C MET A 12 4.95 -16.00 18.22
N ARG A 13 3.79 -15.98 18.91
CA ARG A 13 2.78 -17.05 18.76
C ARG A 13 2.25 -17.15 17.33
N ARG A 14 1.82 -16.02 16.73
CA ARG A 14 1.35 -15.98 15.34
C ARG A 14 2.43 -16.44 14.35
N LEU A 15 3.69 -16.11 14.63
CA LEU A 15 4.84 -16.56 13.86
C LEU A 15 5.00 -18.09 13.94
N THR A 16 4.93 -18.67 15.13
CA THR A 16 4.96 -20.13 15.32
C THR A 16 3.79 -20.80 14.61
N ASP A 17 2.56 -20.33 14.81
CA ASP A 17 1.36 -20.86 14.12
C ASP A 17 1.54 -20.84 12.59
N SER A 18 2.04 -19.73 12.05
CA SER A 18 2.29 -19.52 10.61
C SER A 18 3.40 -20.41 10.05
N LEU A 19 4.55 -20.49 10.73
CA LEU A 19 5.68 -21.30 10.30
C LEU A 19 5.40 -22.80 10.45
N VAL A 20 4.74 -23.24 11.53
CA VAL A 20 4.30 -24.63 11.67
C VAL A 20 3.34 -24.98 10.54
N ALA A 21 2.32 -24.16 10.26
CA ALA A 21 1.41 -24.39 9.14
C ALA A 21 2.11 -24.42 7.77
N THR A 22 3.15 -23.59 7.57
CA THR A 22 3.90 -23.50 6.31
C THR A 22 4.85 -24.69 6.09
N TYR A 23 5.60 -25.09 7.12
CA TYR A 23 6.72 -26.04 6.99
C TYR A 23 6.40 -27.47 7.47
N THR A 24 5.25 -27.73 8.10
CA THR A 24 4.77 -29.11 8.43
C THR A 24 4.80 -30.11 7.24
N PRO A 25 4.61 -29.71 5.96
CA PRO A 25 4.77 -30.63 4.82
C PRO A 25 6.19 -31.16 4.60
N ALA A 26 7.22 -30.56 5.20
CA ALA A 26 8.63 -30.92 5.02
C ALA A 26 9.37 -31.24 6.34
N HIS A 27 8.92 -30.65 7.45
CA HIS A 27 9.54 -30.74 8.78
C HIS A 27 8.48 -31.13 9.83
N THR A 28 8.88 -31.71 10.96
CA THR A 28 7.91 -31.94 12.06
C THR A 28 7.64 -30.63 12.82
N PRO A 29 6.45 -30.44 13.42
CA PRO A 29 6.14 -29.24 14.20
C PRO A 29 7.17 -28.95 15.29
N GLU A 30 7.65 -29.99 15.98
CA GLU A 30 8.65 -29.88 17.05
C GLU A 30 10.01 -29.43 16.54
N HIS A 31 10.36 -29.73 15.28
CA HIS A 31 11.57 -29.21 14.65
C HIS A 31 11.41 -27.73 14.27
N VAL A 32 10.25 -27.34 13.74
CA VAL A 32 9.93 -25.95 13.42
C VAL A 32 9.95 -25.09 14.68
N GLU A 33 9.29 -25.52 15.75
CA GLU A 33 9.30 -24.87 17.07
C GLU A 33 10.73 -24.74 17.62
N ALA A 34 11.53 -25.82 17.61
CA ALA A 34 12.92 -25.77 18.10
C ALA A 34 13.82 -24.82 17.30
N VAL A 35 13.59 -24.66 16.00
CA VAL A 35 14.31 -23.67 15.16
C VAL A 35 13.87 -22.24 15.50
N ILE A 36 12.59 -22.00 15.76
CA ILE A 36 12.05 -20.69 16.16
C ILE A 36 12.58 -20.29 17.54
N ASP A 37 12.53 -21.18 18.53
CA ASP A 37 13.07 -20.95 19.87
C ASP A 37 14.59 -20.69 19.83
N GLY A 38 15.32 -21.49 19.04
CA GLY A 38 16.77 -21.31 18.82
C GLY A 38 17.12 -19.97 18.15
N ALA A 39 16.24 -19.46 17.29
CA ALA A 39 16.39 -18.14 16.68
C ALA A 39 15.97 -16.99 17.63
N HIS A 40 14.92 -17.18 18.44
CA HIS A 40 14.46 -16.20 19.44
C HIS A 40 15.46 -15.99 20.57
N ALA A 41 16.09 -17.07 21.03
CA ALA A 41 17.14 -17.03 22.06
C ALA A 41 18.32 -16.11 21.70
N ARG A 42 18.64 -15.93 20.40
CA ARG A 42 19.69 -15.01 19.93
C ARG A 42 19.43 -13.54 20.25
N PHE A 43 18.17 -13.17 20.55
CA PHE A 43 17.75 -11.80 20.83
C PHE A 43 17.32 -11.58 22.30
N ALA A 44 17.68 -12.50 23.20
CA ALA A 44 17.34 -12.44 24.63
C ALA A 44 17.70 -11.08 25.26
N ASP A 45 18.90 -10.56 24.98
CA ASP A 45 19.42 -9.28 25.49
C ASP A 45 19.18 -8.07 24.56
N SER A 46 18.37 -8.22 23.49
CA SER A 46 18.11 -7.12 22.55
C SER A 46 17.40 -5.94 23.23
N PRO A 47 17.93 -4.70 23.15
CA PRO A 47 17.28 -3.52 23.73
C PRO A 47 16.07 -3.03 22.92
N VAL A 48 15.89 -3.51 21.68
CA VAL A 48 14.78 -3.14 20.79
C VAL A 48 14.00 -4.41 20.46
N ARG A 49 12.87 -4.61 21.15
CA ARG A 49 12.10 -5.87 21.10
C ARG A 49 11.08 -5.91 19.96
N GLU A 50 10.63 -4.77 19.47
CA GLU A 50 9.60 -4.67 18.42
C GLU A 50 9.96 -5.38 17.10
N PHE A 51 11.25 -5.42 16.74
CA PHE A 51 11.74 -6.08 15.51
C PHE A 51 12.10 -7.56 15.71
N VAL A 52 12.14 -8.07 16.94
CA VAL A 52 12.57 -9.45 17.23
C VAL A 52 11.76 -10.50 16.45
N PRO A 53 10.41 -10.44 16.35
CA PRO A 53 9.64 -11.43 15.59
C PRO A 53 10.05 -11.50 14.11
N VAL A 54 10.35 -10.37 13.47
CA VAL A 54 10.74 -10.31 12.05
C VAL A 54 12.14 -10.88 11.82
N LEU A 55 13.06 -10.62 12.75
CA LEU A 55 14.42 -11.18 12.72
C LEU A 55 14.41 -12.69 12.97
N VAL A 56 13.56 -13.16 13.89
CA VAL A 56 13.36 -14.59 14.16
C VAL A 56 12.72 -15.30 12.98
N GLU A 57 11.69 -14.72 12.35
CA GLU A 57 11.08 -15.29 11.14
C GLU A 57 12.12 -15.51 10.05
N ARG A 58 12.95 -14.50 9.78
CA ARG A 58 14.00 -14.57 8.75
C ARG A 58 15.03 -15.67 9.03
N ILE A 59 15.48 -15.81 10.28
CA ILE A 59 16.46 -16.84 10.67
C ILE A 59 15.81 -18.23 10.63
N ALA A 60 14.56 -18.36 11.11
CA ALA A 60 13.84 -19.63 11.12
C ALA A 60 13.55 -20.14 9.71
N ARG A 61 13.01 -19.30 8.82
CA ARG A 61 12.78 -19.64 7.40
C ARG A 61 14.07 -20.07 6.71
N GLY A 62 15.13 -19.26 6.81
CA GLY A 62 16.42 -19.58 6.19
C GLY A 62 17.02 -20.92 6.69
N THR A 63 16.86 -21.22 7.98
CA THR A 63 17.32 -22.49 8.57
C THR A 63 16.47 -23.68 8.11
N LEU A 64 15.14 -23.52 8.02
CA LEU A 64 14.21 -24.56 7.53
C LEU A 64 14.30 -24.80 6.02
N GLU A 65 14.75 -23.81 5.25
CA GLU A 65 14.91 -23.89 3.78
C GLU A 65 16.27 -24.45 3.35
N THR A 66 17.34 -24.15 4.09
CA THR A 66 18.70 -24.59 3.75
C THR A 66 19.19 -25.81 4.53
N GLY A 67 18.62 -26.07 5.72
CA GLY A 67 19.10 -27.08 6.66
C GLY A 67 20.36 -26.68 7.44
N GLU A 68 20.93 -25.49 7.19
CA GLU A 68 22.07 -24.94 7.93
C GLU A 68 21.62 -23.77 8.83
N PRO A 69 22.08 -23.67 10.08
CA PRO A 69 21.74 -22.55 10.95
C PRO A 69 22.35 -21.26 10.41
N ALA A 70 21.50 -20.28 10.09
CA ALA A 70 21.95 -19.02 9.51
C ALA A 70 23.06 -18.35 10.34
N ALA A 71 24.12 -17.91 9.65
CA ALA A 71 25.31 -17.32 10.26
C ALA A 71 24.98 -16.08 11.12
N GLU A 72 25.77 -15.88 12.17
CA GLU A 72 25.64 -14.75 13.09
C GLU A 72 25.88 -13.41 12.36
N PRO A 73 25.13 -12.34 12.65
CA PRO A 73 25.41 -11.01 12.11
C PRO A 73 26.70 -10.45 12.74
N GLU A 74 27.64 -9.95 11.93
CA GLU A 74 28.80 -9.22 12.46
C GLU A 74 28.36 -7.95 13.18
N GLU A 75 28.76 -7.81 14.45
CA GLU A 75 28.60 -6.56 15.21
C GLU A 75 29.42 -5.43 14.56
N VAL A 76 28.75 -4.47 13.92
CA VAL A 76 29.36 -3.19 13.54
C VAL A 76 29.43 -2.27 14.77
N THR A 77 30.17 -2.71 15.80
CA THR A 77 30.32 -1.97 17.07
C THR A 77 31.27 -0.78 16.89
N GLU A 78 30.69 0.40 17.12
CA GLU A 78 31.26 1.73 16.91
C GLU A 78 32.66 1.92 17.54
N ARG A 79 33.64 2.38 16.74
CA ARG A 79 34.94 2.87 17.23
C ARG A 79 35.05 4.40 17.15
N ILE A 80 34.15 5.09 17.86
CA ILE A 80 34.38 6.47 18.28
C ILE A 80 34.54 6.47 19.80
N SER A 81 35.79 6.62 20.26
CA SER A 81 36.09 6.92 21.66
C SER A 81 37.35 7.77 21.76
N LEU A 82 37.22 8.89 22.47
CA LEU A 82 38.27 9.89 22.63
C LEU A 82 39.36 9.37 23.58
N GLY A 83 40.60 9.28 23.08
CA GLY A 83 41.76 8.82 23.85
C GLY A 83 42.82 9.91 24.04
N THR A 84 42.63 10.80 25.01
CA THR A 84 43.67 11.77 25.41
C THR A 84 44.60 11.16 26.46
N SER A 85 45.80 10.71 26.05
CA SER A 85 46.95 10.69 26.96
C SER A 85 48.30 10.70 26.23
N ALA A 86 48.99 11.82 26.43
CA ALA A 86 50.44 12.05 26.47
C ALA A 86 51.45 10.88 26.23
N ILE A 87 52.43 11.20 25.38
CA ILE A 87 53.88 10.96 25.54
C ILE A 87 54.38 9.51 25.52
N ASP A 88 55.07 9.14 24.44
CA ASP A 88 56.54 9.04 24.51
C ASP A 88 57.19 9.40 23.17
N ALA A 89 58.50 9.64 23.14
CA ALA A 89 59.20 10.19 21.97
C ALA A 89 60.35 9.30 21.47
N ASP A 90 60.48 9.16 20.15
CA ASP A 90 61.80 9.27 19.51
C ASP A 90 61.70 9.75 18.05
N THR A 91 62.85 10.18 17.56
CA THR A 91 63.19 10.81 16.29
C THR A 91 62.90 9.98 15.02
N HIS A 92 62.42 10.65 13.97
CA HIS A 92 63.15 10.78 12.69
C HIS A 92 62.57 11.90 11.80
N SER A 93 63.39 12.42 10.88
CA SER A 93 63.15 13.69 10.17
C SER A 93 62.24 13.59 8.94
N ALA A 94 61.56 14.69 8.63
CA ALA A 94 60.98 14.99 7.32
C ALA A 94 61.53 16.34 6.79
N PRO A 95 61.80 16.49 5.48
CA PRO A 95 62.09 17.79 4.85
C PRO A 95 60.80 18.48 4.35
N GLU A 96 60.74 19.81 4.47
CA GLU A 96 59.67 20.63 3.88
C GLU A 96 59.91 20.92 2.38
N PRO A 97 58.87 21.14 1.57
CA PRO A 97 58.98 21.62 0.20
C PRO A 97 59.07 23.16 0.10
N ASP A 98 59.89 23.64 -0.83
CA ASP A 98 60.21 25.06 -1.07
C ASP A 98 59.14 25.78 -1.93
N PRO A 99 58.62 26.97 -1.56
CA PRO A 99 57.52 27.62 -2.27
C PRO A 99 57.97 28.62 -3.36
N SER A 100 58.21 28.14 -4.59
CA SER A 100 58.32 29.02 -5.76
C SER A 100 57.90 28.35 -7.08
N ASP A 101 56.73 28.70 -7.62
CA ASP A 101 56.56 29.15 -9.02
C ASP A 101 55.10 29.54 -9.34
N GLU A 102 54.91 30.80 -9.73
CA GLU A 102 53.89 31.27 -10.66
C GLU A 102 54.67 31.88 -11.85
N PRO A 103 54.20 31.87 -13.11
CA PRO A 103 53.07 32.75 -13.44
C PRO A 103 52.20 32.38 -14.68
N THR A 104 51.18 33.23 -14.90
CA THR A 104 50.64 33.64 -16.23
C THR A 104 49.34 33.00 -16.71
N ARG A 105 48.26 33.79 -16.64
CA ARG A 105 47.08 33.67 -17.52
C ARG A 105 47.39 34.24 -18.92
N VAL A 106 46.85 33.61 -19.97
CA VAL A 106 46.78 34.21 -21.33
C VAL A 106 45.30 34.39 -21.71
N LEU A 107 44.99 35.50 -22.39
CA LEU A 107 43.63 35.95 -22.65
C LEU A 107 43.58 36.70 -24.00
N VAL A 108 42.94 36.11 -25.02
CA VAL A 108 42.69 36.73 -26.35
C VAL A 108 41.39 36.15 -26.96
N PRO A 109 40.74 36.85 -27.92
CA PRO A 109 39.28 36.80 -28.06
C PRO A 109 38.77 36.16 -29.37
N GLY A 110 37.44 36.09 -29.53
CA GLY A 110 36.77 35.51 -30.69
C GLY A 110 36.70 36.41 -31.94
N GLY A 111 36.28 35.81 -33.05
CA GLY A 111 36.06 36.47 -34.34
C GLY A 111 35.08 35.69 -35.21
N ASN A 112 34.28 36.38 -36.02
CA ASN A 112 33.18 35.84 -36.83
C ASN A 112 33.44 36.11 -38.32
N GLY A 113 33.13 35.22 -39.26
CA GLY A 113 33.34 35.51 -40.70
C GLY A 113 33.27 34.31 -41.66
N ALA A 114 32.12 34.14 -42.32
CA ALA A 114 31.82 33.09 -43.31
C ALA A 114 32.41 33.33 -44.73
N ARG A 115 32.12 32.36 -45.64
CA ARG A 115 32.28 32.35 -47.13
C ARG A 115 33.65 31.87 -47.68
N SER A 116 33.72 31.19 -48.83
CA SER A 116 32.69 30.66 -49.75
C SER A 116 33.23 29.56 -50.70
N GLU A 117 32.32 28.90 -51.45
CA GLU A 117 32.52 28.22 -52.75
C GLU A 117 33.41 26.95 -52.83
N SER A 118 33.31 26.06 -53.85
CA SER A 118 32.15 25.57 -54.63
C SER A 118 32.55 24.43 -55.58
N VAL A 119 31.73 23.37 -55.69
CA VAL A 119 31.50 22.51 -56.89
C VAL A 119 32.67 21.68 -57.48
N GLY A 120 32.35 20.46 -57.92
CA GLY A 120 33.20 19.59 -58.75
C GLY A 120 33.65 18.31 -58.06
N ASP A 121 33.58 17.08 -58.59
CA ASP A 121 32.75 16.30 -59.55
C ASP A 121 33.53 14.96 -59.74
N ALA A 122 33.04 14.00 -60.54
CA ALA A 122 33.38 12.57 -60.47
C ALA A 122 34.76 12.10 -61.01
N GLY A 123 35.11 10.86 -60.64
CA GLY A 123 36.27 10.06 -61.07
C GLY A 123 36.85 9.30 -59.87
N ASP A 124 36.48 8.05 -59.58
CA ASP A 124 36.78 6.78 -60.29
C ASP A 124 38.27 6.36 -60.21
N GLY A 125 38.52 5.06 -60.00
CA GLY A 125 39.87 4.47 -59.92
C GLY A 125 40.24 3.75 -58.62
N SER A 126 39.63 2.60 -58.34
CA SER A 126 40.29 1.52 -57.57
C SER A 126 41.27 0.77 -58.49
N PRO A 127 42.31 0.07 -57.98
CA PRO A 127 42.11 -1.37 -57.70
C PRO A 127 42.97 -2.00 -56.57
N GLU A 128 42.51 -3.17 -56.10
CA GLU A 128 43.30 -4.36 -55.70
C GLU A 128 44.27 -4.31 -54.47
N SER A 129 44.58 -5.42 -53.76
CA SER A 129 44.29 -6.86 -53.95
C SER A 129 44.27 -7.65 -52.62
N GLY A 130 43.81 -8.92 -52.64
CA GLY A 130 43.86 -9.91 -51.53
C GLY A 130 42.48 -10.16 -50.89
N ALA A 131 41.66 -11.16 -51.24
CA ALA A 131 41.88 -12.60 -51.56
C ALA A 131 42.42 -13.40 -50.34
N ALA A 132 41.96 -14.61 -49.98
CA ALA A 132 41.03 -15.63 -50.52
C ALA A 132 40.63 -16.58 -49.33
N GLU A 133 39.75 -17.60 -49.32
CA GLU A 133 38.66 -18.27 -50.10
C GLU A 133 38.09 -19.37 -49.14
N ALA A 134 36.99 -20.14 -49.30
CA ALA A 134 35.76 -20.25 -50.13
C ALA A 134 34.82 -21.24 -49.37
N GLY A 135 33.56 -21.57 -49.72
CA GLY A 135 32.62 -21.09 -50.76
C GLY A 135 31.22 -20.87 -50.14
N GLU A 136 30.09 -21.44 -50.61
CA GLU A 136 29.80 -22.24 -51.81
C GLU A 136 28.27 -22.25 -52.11
N SER A 137 27.74 -23.20 -52.90
CA SER A 137 26.35 -23.29 -53.42
C SER A 137 25.54 -24.47 -52.82
N GLU A 138 24.25 -24.76 -53.08
CA GLU A 138 23.24 -24.47 -54.15
C GLU A 138 21.85 -24.18 -53.49
N SER A 139 20.91 -23.38 -54.00
CA SER A 139 20.25 -23.24 -55.32
C SER A 139 19.21 -24.33 -55.68
N THR A 140 17.92 -23.97 -55.69
CA THR A 140 16.98 -24.13 -56.84
C THR A 140 15.56 -23.61 -56.48
N ALA A 141 14.74 -23.32 -57.50
CA ALA A 141 13.37 -22.80 -57.35
C ALA A 141 12.43 -23.27 -58.48
N ALA A 142 11.12 -23.42 -58.23
CA ALA A 142 10.08 -23.49 -59.28
C ALA A 142 8.63 -23.25 -58.79
N SER A 143 7.96 -22.25 -59.40
CA SER A 143 6.59 -22.24 -59.96
C SER A 143 5.32 -22.66 -59.17
N ARG A 144 4.32 -21.75 -59.17
CA ARG A 144 2.85 -22.01 -59.15
C ARG A 144 2.31 -22.23 -60.59
N PRO A 145 1.10 -22.79 -60.82
CA PRO A 145 -0.20 -22.05 -60.75
C PRO A 145 -1.38 -22.86 -60.15
N GLY A 146 -2.36 -22.24 -59.45
CA GLY A 146 -3.69 -21.87 -60.00
C GLY A 146 -4.79 -22.86 -59.53
N ALA A 147 -6.11 -22.60 -59.48
CA ALA A 147 -6.92 -21.37 -59.61
C ALA A 147 -8.35 -21.62 -59.01
N ASP A 148 -9.23 -20.60 -59.03
CA ASP A 148 -10.69 -20.61 -58.75
C ASP A 148 -11.20 -20.94 -57.30
N GLY A 149 -12.27 -20.31 -56.78
CA GLY A 149 -13.02 -19.15 -57.28
C GLY A 149 -14.30 -18.79 -56.49
N ALA A 150 -14.72 -17.52 -56.57
CA ALA A 150 -16.00 -16.92 -56.10
C ALA A 150 -16.29 -16.91 -54.57
N GLU A 151 -17.16 -16.04 -54.01
CA GLU A 151 -18.03 -15.00 -54.61
C GLU A 151 -18.01 -13.67 -53.79
N THR A 152 -18.86 -12.69 -54.14
CA THR A 152 -18.69 -11.25 -53.80
C THR A 152 -19.91 -10.58 -53.17
N ALA A 153 -19.66 -9.51 -52.41
CA ALA A 153 -20.64 -8.43 -52.17
C ALA A 153 -19.93 -7.06 -52.16
N ARG A 154 -20.65 -5.99 -52.56
CA ARG A 154 -20.23 -4.57 -52.58
C ARG A 154 -21.38 -3.69 -52.08
N PHE A 155 -21.03 -2.46 -51.64
CA PHE A 155 -21.83 -1.22 -51.45
C PHE A 155 -21.40 -0.56 -50.12
N ASP A 156 -21.19 0.75 -50.00
CA ASP A 156 -20.92 1.77 -51.02
C ASP A 156 -20.09 2.91 -50.39
N GLN A 157 -19.55 3.84 -51.18
CA GLN A 157 -18.72 4.95 -50.69
C GLN A 157 -19.34 6.32 -51.00
N VAL A 158 -19.75 7.06 -49.95
CA VAL A 158 -20.24 8.44 -50.06
C VAL A 158 -19.35 9.38 -49.26
N ALA A 159 -18.89 10.46 -49.92
CA ALA A 159 -18.01 11.46 -49.32
C ALA A 159 -18.78 12.67 -48.77
N SER A 160 -18.18 13.39 -47.83
CA SER A 160 -18.50 14.79 -47.51
C SER A 160 -17.26 15.51 -46.97
N GLY A 161 -17.17 16.82 -47.22
CA GLY A 161 -15.92 17.59 -47.16
C GLY A 161 -15.53 18.15 -45.77
N PRO A 162 -14.38 18.85 -45.70
CA PRO A 162 -13.82 19.37 -44.45
C PRO A 162 -14.51 20.65 -43.96
N VAL A 163 -14.50 20.85 -42.64
CA VAL A 163 -14.87 22.13 -41.99
C VAL A 163 -13.59 22.86 -41.58
N ALA A 164 -13.55 24.18 -41.79
CA ALA A 164 -12.33 24.99 -41.66
C ALA A 164 -12.07 25.50 -40.22
N ALA A 165 -10.82 25.85 -39.95
CA ALA A 165 -10.41 26.47 -38.70
C ALA A 165 -10.94 27.91 -38.56
N GLY A 166 -11.41 28.26 -37.35
CA GLY A 166 -11.76 29.62 -36.96
C GLY A 166 -10.79 30.15 -35.90
N ALA A 167 -10.08 31.24 -36.20
CA ALA A 167 -9.18 31.89 -35.25
C ALA A 167 -9.95 32.88 -34.36
N VAL A 168 -9.50 33.03 -33.10
CA VAL A 168 -9.94 34.11 -32.21
C VAL A 168 -8.72 34.89 -31.74
N VAL A 169 -8.71 36.20 -31.97
CA VAL A 169 -7.65 37.12 -31.57
C VAL A 169 -8.07 37.84 -30.28
N ALA A 170 -7.11 38.10 -29.39
CA ALA A 170 -7.36 38.73 -28.10
C ALA A 170 -7.74 40.22 -28.21
N ALA A 171 -8.55 40.69 -27.25
CA ALA A 171 -8.71 42.10 -26.92
C ALA A 171 -8.84 42.25 -25.39
N ALA A 172 -8.15 43.23 -24.81
CA ALA A 172 -8.15 43.50 -23.37
C ALA A 172 -9.03 44.72 -23.04
N GLY A 173 -9.59 44.77 -21.83
CA GLY A 173 -10.37 45.91 -21.34
C GLY A 173 -10.55 45.90 -19.82
N ASN A 174 -9.92 46.86 -19.13
CA ASN A 174 -10.11 47.09 -17.70
C ASN A 174 -11.44 47.81 -17.42
N GLY A 175 -12.12 47.48 -16.31
CA GLY A 175 -13.29 48.23 -15.83
C GLY A 175 -13.72 47.83 -14.42
N VAL A 176 -13.55 48.73 -13.44
CA VAL A 176 -13.92 48.50 -12.02
C VAL A 176 -15.30 49.10 -11.72
N ALA A 177 -16.25 48.31 -11.21
CA ALA A 177 -17.33 48.77 -10.32
C ALA A 177 -18.11 47.65 -9.60
N ARG A 178 -18.40 47.90 -8.31
CA ARG A 178 -19.51 47.40 -7.46
C ARG A 178 -19.96 48.64 -6.63
N PRO A 179 -21.10 48.68 -5.90
CA PRO A 179 -22.12 47.64 -5.67
C PRO A 179 -23.58 48.11 -5.92
N GLY A 180 -24.55 47.22 -5.65
CA GLY A 180 -26.00 47.47 -5.60
C GLY A 180 -26.77 46.19 -5.97
N ALA A 181 -27.49 45.44 -5.12
CA ALA A 181 -28.33 45.66 -3.93
C ALA A 181 -29.83 45.79 -4.23
N ALA A 182 -30.64 45.19 -3.34
CA ALA A 182 -32.11 45.09 -3.32
C ALA A 182 -32.79 44.11 -4.30
N GLU A 183 -33.64 43.26 -3.70
CA GLU A 183 -34.97 42.76 -4.14
C GLU A 183 -35.13 42.04 -5.51
N GLY A 184 -35.98 41.02 -5.66
CA GLY A 184 -36.86 40.37 -4.67
C GLY A 184 -38.28 40.12 -5.20
N SER A 185 -38.56 38.94 -5.75
CA SER A 185 -39.93 38.49 -6.02
C SER A 185 -40.05 36.96 -5.99
N THR A 186 -41.16 36.48 -5.44
CA THR A 186 -41.54 35.06 -5.35
C THR A 186 -42.68 34.75 -6.33
N THR A 187 -43.13 33.49 -6.35
CA THR A 187 -44.39 32.99 -6.95
C THR A 187 -44.38 32.77 -8.47
N VAL A 188 -45.05 31.74 -9.04
CA VAL A 188 -45.72 30.55 -8.46
C VAL A 188 -45.85 29.43 -9.52
N ASP A 189 -45.89 28.18 -9.09
CA ASP A 189 -46.16 26.97 -9.89
C ASP A 189 -47.65 26.88 -10.28
N PRO A 190 -48.06 26.25 -11.40
CA PRO A 190 -48.78 24.98 -11.22
C PRO A 190 -48.78 23.96 -12.38
N ALA A 191 -48.88 22.68 -11.98
CA ALA A 191 -49.53 21.52 -12.64
C ALA A 191 -49.04 21.07 -14.05
N ALA A 192 -48.69 19.81 -14.36
CA ALA A 192 -49.03 18.45 -13.90
C ALA A 192 -50.11 17.70 -14.72
N GLU A 193 -49.65 16.85 -15.65
CA GLU A 193 -50.26 15.60 -16.14
C GLU A 193 -49.08 14.66 -16.52
N SER A 194 -48.97 13.37 -16.15
CA SER A 194 -49.91 12.23 -16.05
C SER A 194 -50.11 11.45 -17.36
N ALA A 195 -49.29 10.42 -17.60
CA ALA A 195 -49.72 9.16 -18.24
C ALA A 195 -48.67 8.01 -18.12
N ARG A 196 -49.08 6.84 -17.63
CA ARG A 196 -48.62 5.50 -18.06
C ARG A 196 -49.85 4.76 -18.60
N PRO A 197 -49.70 3.78 -19.51
CA PRO A 197 -50.09 2.41 -19.11
C PRO A 197 -49.28 1.28 -19.80
N GLY A 198 -49.41 0.04 -19.31
CA GLY A 198 -49.28 -1.17 -20.15
C GLY A 198 -48.36 -2.29 -19.67
N GLU A 199 -48.87 -3.17 -18.80
CA GLU A 199 -48.59 -4.62 -18.85
C GLU A 199 -49.85 -5.33 -19.39
N PRO A 200 -49.75 -6.58 -19.87
CA PRO A 200 -50.35 -7.65 -19.07
C PRO A 200 -49.75 -9.07 -19.21
N ALA A 201 -50.22 -9.93 -18.30
CA ALA A 201 -50.51 -11.36 -18.45
C ALA A 201 -49.48 -12.40 -17.96
N GLU A 202 -49.99 -13.27 -17.07
CA GLU A 202 -49.39 -14.53 -16.63
C GLU A 202 -49.41 -15.59 -17.75
N SER A 203 -48.57 -16.62 -17.63
CA SER A 203 -48.85 -17.96 -18.15
C SER A 203 -48.08 -18.98 -17.32
N ALA A 204 -48.80 -19.92 -16.70
CA ALA A 204 -48.22 -21.03 -15.96
C ALA A 204 -48.66 -22.34 -16.61
N GLU A 205 -47.72 -23.24 -16.89
CA GLU A 205 -48.02 -24.64 -17.19
C GLU A 205 -46.79 -25.52 -16.88
N ASP A 206 -47.02 -26.55 -16.07
CA ASP A 206 -46.14 -27.69 -15.79
C ASP A 206 -47.04 -28.93 -15.94
N PRO A 207 -46.56 -30.00 -16.60
CA PRO A 207 -46.53 -31.25 -15.83
C PRO A 207 -45.40 -32.23 -16.22
N ALA A 208 -44.78 -32.81 -15.18
CA ALA A 208 -44.36 -34.23 -15.02
C ALA A 208 -43.52 -34.92 -16.15
N GLY A 209 -42.50 -35.74 -15.85
CA GLY A 209 -42.02 -36.26 -14.57
C GLY A 209 -41.95 -37.80 -14.58
N THR A 210 -40.81 -38.40 -14.19
CA THR A 210 -40.67 -39.85 -13.98
C THR A 210 -39.61 -40.21 -12.93
N ASP A 211 -40.00 -41.10 -12.03
CA ASP A 211 -39.17 -41.85 -11.07
C ASP A 211 -37.97 -42.60 -11.69
N SER A 212 -36.91 -42.81 -10.90
CA SER A 212 -36.53 -44.16 -10.45
C SER A 212 -35.33 -44.24 -9.47
N ARG A 213 -35.53 -45.03 -8.39
CA ARG A 213 -34.59 -45.84 -7.55
C ARG A 213 -33.10 -45.42 -7.44
N ALA A 214 -32.47 -45.28 -6.27
CA ALA A 214 -32.65 -45.80 -4.90
C ALA A 214 -32.19 -47.27 -4.62
N GLU A 215 -31.04 -47.38 -3.94
CA GLU A 215 -30.46 -48.41 -3.02
C GLU A 215 -29.00 -47.94 -2.80
N GLY A 216 -28.30 -47.95 -1.66
CA GLY A 216 -28.37 -48.47 -0.28
C GLY A 216 -26.91 -48.36 0.28
N SER A 217 -26.54 -48.49 1.55
CA SER A 217 -27.26 -48.74 2.82
C SER A 217 -26.25 -48.62 4.00
N GLU A 218 -26.66 -48.01 5.13
CA GLU A 218 -26.15 -48.29 6.51
C GLU A 218 -24.64 -48.07 6.80
N THR A 219 -24.08 -48.02 8.03
CA THR A 219 -24.46 -47.68 9.44
C THR A 219 -23.13 -47.23 10.11
N GLY A 220 -23.02 -46.61 11.30
CA GLY A 220 -23.93 -46.21 12.37
C GLY A 220 -23.10 -45.77 13.60
N ALA A 221 -23.72 -45.19 14.62
CA ALA A 221 -23.09 -44.87 15.92
C ALA A 221 -23.89 -45.54 17.05
N PRO A 222 -23.29 -45.87 18.23
CA PRO A 222 -23.33 -44.88 19.33
C PRO A 222 -22.22 -45.00 20.41
N GLY A 223 -22.20 -44.03 21.34
CA GLY A 223 -22.02 -44.35 22.78
C GLY A 223 -20.77 -43.83 23.50
N ALA A 224 -20.99 -42.99 24.51
CA ALA A 224 -20.14 -42.89 25.71
C ALA A 224 -20.81 -43.70 26.86
N PRO A 225 -20.07 -44.22 27.87
CA PRO A 225 -19.79 -43.39 29.07
C PRO A 225 -18.52 -43.78 29.87
N GLY A 226 -18.24 -43.07 30.97
CA GLY A 226 -17.57 -43.66 32.15
C GLY A 226 -16.37 -42.91 32.75
N GLN A 227 -16.33 -42.82 34.09
CA GLN A 227 -15.17 -42.41 34.91
C GLN A 227 -14.72 -43.60 35.77
N THR A 228 -13.43 -43.70 36.17
CA THR A 228 -12.97 -43.97 37.56
C THR A 228 -11.43 -44.13 37.72
N ASN A 229 -10.82 -43.20 38.46
CA ASN A 229 -9.91 -43.35 39.62
C ASN A 229 -8.78 -44.42 39.77
N ALA A 230 -7.57 -43.88 40.06
CA ALA A 230 -6.74 -44.05 41.29
C ALA A 230 -5.56 -45.05 41.39
N GLY A 231 -4.60 -44.69 42.28
CA GLY A 231 -3.36 -45.42 42.65
C GLY A 231 -2.07 -44.81 42.07
N GLU A 232 -1.26 -43.95 42.69
CA GLU A 232 -1.03 -43.47 44.07
C GLU A 232 0.00 -44.26 44.93
N VAL A 233 1.19 -43.65 45.15
CA VAL A 233 2.08 -43.88 46.32
C VAL A 233 2.81 -42.57 46.71
N GLU A 234 2.50 -42.11 47.92
CA GLU A 234 3.24 -41.31 48.93
C GLU A 234 4.73 -40.91 48.73
N SER A 235 5.24 -39.80 49.29
CA SER A 235 4.73 -38.61 50.02
C SER A 235 5.85 -37.53 50.06
N GLY A 236 5.80 -36.32 50.65
CA GLY A 236 4.87 -35.55 51.51
C GLY A 236 5.52 -34.18 51.85
N THR A 237 5.19 -33.37 52.86
CA THR A 237 4.19 -33.44 53.96
C THR A 237 3.76 -32.01 54.42
N ALA A 238 2.69 -31.94 55.23
CA ALA A 238 2.20 -30.88 56.15
C ALA A 238 2.66 -29.39 56.07
N SER A 239 1.76 -28.53 55.57
CA SER A 239 1.08 -27.38 56.26
C SER A 239 1.86 -26.25 57.02
N ALA A 240 1.45 -24.96 57.01
CA ALA A 240 0.40 -24.23 56.24
C ALA A 240 0.43 -22.68 56.45
N LEU A 241 -0.06 -21.94 55.43
CA LEU A 241 -0.81 -20.65 55.46
C LEU A 241 -0.25 -19.31 56.06
N SER A 242 0.00 -18.36 55.13
CA SER A 242 -0.62 -17.00 55.03
C SER A 242 -0.08 -15.72 55.75
N SER A 243 0.38 -14.78 54.90
CA SER A 243 0.08 -13.32 54.84
C SER A 243 0.48 -12.29 55.94
N GLU A 244 1.45 -11.43 55.57
CA GLU A 244 1.47 -9.94 55.65
C GLU A 244 1.77 -9.16 56.97
N PRO A 245 2.25 -7.88 56.91
CA PRO A 245 3.34 -7.42 57.79
C PRO A 245 3.13 -6.14 58.66
N GLU A 246 4.15 -5.82 59.47
CA GLU A 246 4.36 -4.56 60.21
C GLU A 246 4.86 -3.41 59.27
N ASN A 247 4.53 -2.13 59.40
CA ASN A 247 4.37 -1.17 60.53
C ASN A 247 5.68 -0.49 61.02
N ARG A 248 5.67 0.87 61.09
CA ARG A 248 6.70 1.75 61.70
C ARG A 248 6.05 3.02 62.27
N GLY A 249 6.45 3.45 63.48
CA GLY A 249 5.99 4.70 64.13
C GLY A 249 6.96 5.89 63.98
N SER A 250 6.87 7.00 64.74
CA SER A 250 5.96 7.35 65.85
C SER A 250 6.04 8.86 66.24
N ASN A 251 5.06 9.38 67.01
CA ASN A 251 5.18 10.52 67.99
C ASN A 251 5.43 11.97 67.45
N ARG A 252 5.13 13.10 68.15
CA ARG A 252 4.47 13.42 69.46
C ARG A 252 4.19 14.94 69.68
N ARG A 253 2.92 15.32 70.01
CA ARG A 253 2.39 16.39 70.95
C ARG A 253 2.95 17.86 70.91
N ASP A 254 2.37 18.92 71.52
CA ASP A 254 1.47 19.02 72.70
C ASP A 254 0.69 20.38 72.90
N THR A 255 -0.44 20.36 73.64
CA THR A 255 -1.14 21.48 74.40
C THR A 255 -1.58 22.82 73.72
N THR A 256 -2.55 23.65 74.17
CA THR A 256 -3.24 23.84 75.49
C THR A 256 -4.75 24.29 75.39
N ARG A 257 -5.35 24.90 76.44
CA ARG A 257 -6.81 25.04 76.83
C ARG A 257 -7.15 26.53 77.22
N PRO A 258 -8.28 26.94 77.88
CA PRO A 258 -9.70 26.50 77.99
C PRO A 258 -10.80 27.64 77.91
N GLY A 259 -12.12 27.31 77.96
CA GLY A 259 -13.21 28.27 78.29
C GLY A 259 -14.68 27.73 78.18
N PRO A 260 -15.58 27.79 79.21
CA PRO A 260 -16.90 27.11 79.15
C PRO A 260 -18.17 27.85 79.69
N LYS A 261 -19.39 27.41 79.28
CA LYS A 261 -20.54 26.99 80.17
C LYS A 261 -21.87 26.66 79.46
N HIS A 262 -22.70 25.84 80.14
CA HIS A 262 -24.02 25.25 79.77
C HIS A 262 -23.94 24.07 78.77
N GLY A 263 -24.62 22.92 78.93
CA GLY A 263 -25.36 22.31 80.06
C GLY A 263 -25.91 20.93 79.61
N VAL A 264 -25.39 19.78 80.09
CA VAL A 264 -25.86 19.00 81.27
C VAL A 264 -27.29 18.45 81.05
N VAL A 265 -27.59 17.14 80.95
CA VAL A 265 -26.97 15.84 81.37
C VAL A 265 -27.03 14.82 80.19
N GLY A 266 -26.23 13.74 80.03
CA GLY A 266 -25.04 13.28 80.77
C GLY A 266 -25.08 11.84 81.34
N ALA A 267 -25.07 10.77 80.51
CA ALA A 267 -25.01 9.36 80.97
C ALA A 267 -23.92 8.51 80.26
N ASN A 268 -23.37 7.52 80.98
CA ASN A 268 -22.09 6.82 80.77
C ASN A 268 -21.87 6.04 79.45
N PRO A 269 -20.59 5.75 79.09
CA PRO A 269 -20.22 5.01 77.89
C PRO A 269 -20.33 3.48 78.02
N LEU A 270 -20.53 2.80 76.88
CA LEU A 270 -20.27 1.36 76.72
C LEU A 270 -19.03 1.13 75.84
N THR A 271 -18.40 -0.04 76.03
CA THR A 271 -17.04 -0.32 75.57
C THR A 271 -16.92 -0.59 74.06
N LYS A 272 -15.72 -0.39 73.50
CA LYS A 272 -15.38 -0.55 72.07
C LYS A 272 -15.51 -2.00 71.52
N ARG A 273 -16.18 -2.92 72.21
CA ARG A 273 -16.41 -4.31 71.75
C ARG A 273 -17.81 -4.54 71.16
N SER A 274 -18.73 -3.58 71.24
CA SER A 274 -20.09 -3.72 70.69
C SER A 274 -20.29 -3.13 69.27
N LEU A 275 -19.42 -2.22 68.79
CA LEU A 275 -19.57 -1.65 67.44
C LEU A 275 -19.14 -2.62 66.31
N ALA A 276 -18.19 -3.52 66.58
CA ALA A 276 -17.65 -4.43 65.56
C ALA A 276 -18.71 -5.38 64.97
N LEU A 277 -19.69 -5.81 65.80
CA LEU A 277 -20.75 -6.72 65.37
C LEU A 277 -21.85 -6.02 64.55
N ILE A 278 -22.06 -4.71 64.73
CA ILE A 278 -23.04 -3.95 63.95
C ILE A 278 -22.46 -3.55 62.59
N GLY A 279 -21.17 -3.19 62.53
CA GLY A 279 -20.48 -2.93 61.27
C GLY A 279 -20.43 -4.16 60.34
N GLY A 280 -20.15 -5.35 60.89
CA GLY A 280 -20.14 -6.60 60.13
C GLY A 280 -21.51 -6.95 59.54
N ALA A 281 -22.60 -6.78 60.30
CA ALA A 281 -23.95 -7.05 59.82
C ALA A 281 -24.36 -6.13 58.65
N LEU A 282 -24.02 -4.84 58.73
CA LEU A 282 -24.31 -3.88 57.66
C LEU A 282 -23.52 -4.15 56.37
N ALA A 283 -22.25 -4.58 56.49
CA ALA A 283 -21.45 -4.98 55.33
C ALA A 283 -22.02 -6.24 54.65
N VAL A 284 -22.42 -7.26 55.42
CA VAL A 284 -23.06 -8.47 54.87
C VAL A 284 -24.41 -8.15 54.21
N VAL A 285 -25.24 -7.29 54.82
CA VAL A 285 -26.50 -6.86 54.19
C VAL A 285 -26.27 -6.06 52.91
N ALA A 286 -25.26 -5.19 52.85
CA ALA A 286 -24.91 -4.48 51.61
C ALA A 286 -24.45 -5.44 50.49
N VAL A 287 -23.62 -6.44 50.81
CA VAL A 287 -23.20 -7.48 49.85
C VAL A 287 -24.37 -8.36 49.42
N VAL A 288 -25.27 -8.75 50.33
CA VAL A 288 -26.46 -9.54 50.01
C VAL A 288 -27.45 -8.75 49.15
N ILE A 289 -27.64 -7.45 49.40
CA ILE A 289 -28.45 -6.58 48.53
C ILE A 289 -27.80 -6.43 47.15
N ALA A 290 -26.49 -6.21 47.07
CA ALA A 290 -25.78 -6.17 45.79
C ALA A 290 -25.94 -7.49 45.00
N VAL A 291 -25.77 -8.64 45.66
CA VAL A 291 -25.96 -9.97 45.05
C VAL A 291 -27.42 -10.23 44.66
N LEU A 292 -28.41 -9.70 45.40
CA LEU A 292 -29.83 -9.82 45.06
C LEU A 292 -30.25 -8.88 43.92
N VAL A 293 -29.67 -7.69 43.81
CA VAL A 293 -29.85 -6.80 42.64
C VAL A 293 -29.20 -7.41 41.40
N LEU A 294 -27.99 -7.97 41.53
CA LEU A 294 -27.29 -8.74 40.49
C LEU A 294 -27.91 -10.14 40.23
N ARG A 295 -28.99 -10.51 40.92
CA ARG A 295 -29.76 -11.74 40.71
C ARG A 295 -31.27 -11.53 40.62
N GLN A 296 -31.72 -10.30 40.37
CA GLN A 296 -33.02 -10.16 39.72
C GLN A 296 -32.88 -10.74 38.30
N PRO A 297 -33.79 -11.62 37.85
CA PRO A 297 -33.92 -11.85 36.42
C PRO A 297 -34.38 -10.53 35.82
N GLY A 298 -33.43 -9.77 35.26
CA GLY A 298 -33.78 -8.65 34.41
C GLY A 298 -34.74 -9.15 33.35
N ALA A 299 -35.78 -8.37 33.04
CA ALA A 299 -36.57 -8.63 31.84
C ALA A 299 -35.57 -8.74 30.68
N GLU A 300 -35.64 -9.83 29.92
CA GLU A 300 -34.78 -10.01 28.75
C GLU A 300 -34.85 -8.73 27.92
N PRO A 301 -33.72 -8.13 27.50
CA PRO A 301 -33.77 -7.03 26.55
C PRO A 301 -34.50 -7.56 25.33
N ALA A 302 -35.75 -7.12 25.16
CA ALA A 302 -36.69 -7.73 24.23
C ALA A 302 -36.00 -7.85 22.88
N ALA A 303 -35.80 -9.10 22.41
CA ALA A 303 -34.88 -9.39 21.33
C ALA A 303 -35.20 -8.45 20.16
N GLY A 304 -34.26 -7.55 19.86
CA GLY A 304 -34.35 -6.73 18.65
C GLY A 304 -34.55 -7.66 17.46
N PRO A 305 -35.26 -7.22 16.40
CA PRO A 305 -35.46 -8.04 15.21
C PRO A 305 -34.11 -8.63 14.82
N ALA A 306 -34.02 -9.97 14.86
CA ALA A 306 -32.75 -10.67 14.91
C ALA A 306 -31.90 -10.21 13.72
N ALA A 307 -30.75 -9.59 14.02
CA ALA A 307 -29.93 -8.94 13.00
C ALA A 307 -29.68 -9.94 11.87
N GLU A 308 -30.02 -9.55 10.63
CA GLU A 308 -29.95 -10.46 9.50
C GLU A 308 -28.54 -11.05 9.41
N PRO A 309 -28.41 -12.37 9.15
CA PRO A 309 -27.15 -13.08 9.32
C PRO A 309 -26.07 -12.51 8.41
N VAL A 310 -25.19 -11.71 9.00
CA VAL A 310 -24.15 -10.96 8.28
C VAL A 310 -23.20 -11.91 7.58
N ILE A 311 -23.11 -11.81 6.26
CA ILE A 311 -22.26 -12.67 5.44
C ILE A 311 -20.84 -12.11 5.45
N THR A 312 -19.92 -12.79 6.14
CA THR A 312 -18.50 -12.43 6.14
C THR A 312 -17.82 -12.89 4.85
N LEU A 313 -17.49 -11.94 3.99
CA LEU A 313 -16.76 -12.10 2.75
C LEU A 313 -15.25 -11.99 2.96
N ARG A 314 -14.52 -13.09 2.84
CA ARG A 314 -13.05 -13.04 2.71
C ARG A 314 -12.68 -12.53 1.33
N GLY A 315 -11.73 -11.60 1.24
CA GLY A 315 -11.23 -11.12 -0.05
C GLY A 315 -9.77 -10.68 -0.04
N LEU A 316 -9.07 -10.92 -1.15
CA LEU A 316 -7.73 -10.38 -1.37
C LEU A 316 -7.82 -8.93 -1.85
N VAL A 317 -7.09 -8.02 -1.21
CA VAL A 317 -7.11 -6.59 -1.57
C VAL A 317 -5.70 -6.02 -1.68
N GLY A 318 -5.48 -5.13 -2.65
CA GLY A 318 -4.28 -4.29 -2.68
C GLY A 318 -4.18 -3.46 -1.39
N SER A 319 -2.98 -3.39 -0.80
CA SER A 319 -2.78 -2.87 0.57
C SER A 319 -3.28 -1.44 0.78
N GLU A 320 -3.35 -0.64 -0.28
CA GLU A 320 -3.86 0.73 -0.25
C GLU A 320 -5.34 0.84 0.12
N LYS A 321 -6.10 -0.28 0.13
CA LYS A 321 -7.50 -0.33 0.58
C LYS A 321 -7.69 -0.88 1.99
N MET A 322 -6.60 -1.24 2.69
CA MET A 322 -6.72 -1.87 4.02
C MET A 322 -7.31 -0.94 5.07
N ALA A 323 -6.95 0.34 5.07
CA ALA A 323 -7.51 1.32 5.99
C ALA A 323 -9.01 1.57 5.73
N PHE A 324 -9.43 1.67 4.46
CA PHE A 324 -10.85 1.74 4.09
C PHE A 324 -11.65 0.53 4.62
N PHE A 325 -11.18 -0.71 4.43
CA PHE A 325 -11.88 -1.90 4.94
C PHE A 325 -11.75 -2.09 6.46
N ALA A 326 -10.83 -1.37 7.12
CA ALA A 326 -10.68 -1.36 8.58
C ALA A 326 -11.46 -0.23 9.28
N ASP A 327 -12.02 0.74 8.55
CA ASP A 327 -12.84 1.81 9.12
C ASP A 327 -14.15 1.22 9.71
N PRO A 328 -14.42 1.39 11.02
CA PRO A 328 -15.68 0.96 11.63
C PRO A 328 -16.94 1.49 10.93
N ARG A 329 -16.85 2.66 10.27
CA ARG A 329 -17.97 3.27 9.52
C ARG A 329 -18.25 2.53 8.21
N VAL A 330 -17.21 2.06 7.54
CA VAL A 330 -17.33 1.19 6.35
C VAL A 330 -17.87 -0.18 6.76
N ALA A 331 -17.41 -0.72 7.89
CA ALA A 331 -17.96 -1.95 8.46
C ALA A 331 -19.45 -1.81 8.86
N GLU A 332 -19.85 -0.68 9.46
CA GLU A 332 -21.26 -0.39 9.80
C GLU A 332 -22.11 -0.23 8.54
N ALA A 333 -21.64 0.50 7.53
CA ALA A 333 -22.34 0.65 6.25
C ALA A 333 -22.51 -0.68 5.50
N LEU A 334 -21.50 -1.56 5.51
CA LEU A 334 -21.60 -2.91 4.96
C LEU A 334 -22.56 -3.80 5.78
N ALA A 335 -22.52 -3.70 7.11
CA ALA A 335 -23.39 -4.47 8.01
C ALA A 335 -24.86 -4.03 7.92
N ALA A 336 -25.15 -2.77 7.61
CA ALA A 336 -26.49 -2.29 7.26
C ALA A 336 -27.04 -2.95 5.99
N HIS A 337 -26.17 -3.46 5.11
CA HIS A 337 -26.49 -4.32 3.98
C HIS A 337 -26.32 -5.82 4.28
N GLY A 338 -26.08 -6.23 5.53
CA GLY A 338 -25.89 -7.64 5.90
C GLY A 338 -24.60 -8.28 5.37
N LEU A 339 -23.57 -7.48 5.06
CA LEU A 339 -22.23 -7.96 4.69
C LEU A 339 -21.19 -7.56 5.74
N ALA A 340 -20.17 -8.38 5.91
CA ALA A 340 -18.90 -8.00 6.53
C ALA A 340 -17.75 -8.37 5.58
N VAL A 341 -16.62 -7.68 5.67
CA VAL A 341 -15.44 -7.98 4.84
C VAL A 341 -14.26 -8.34 5.74
N ASP A 342 -13.66 -9.49 5.45
CA ASP A 342 -12.39 -9.96 6.00
C ASP A 342 -11.30 -9.76 4.92
N ALA A 343 -10.64 -8.60 4.98
CA ALA A 343 -9.71 -8.16 3.95
C ALA A 343 -8.29 -8.67 4.23
N THR A 344 -7.74 -9.45 3.30
CA THR A 344 -6.35 -9.91 3.33
C THR A 344 -5.51 -9.09 2.34
N PRO A 345 -4.41 -8.44 2.78
CA PRO A 345 -3.55 -7.67 1.88
C PRO A 345 -2.74 -8.60 0.96
N ALA A 346 -2.70 -8.30 -0.34
CA ALA A 346 -1.89 -9.01 -1.32
C ALA A 346 -1.35 -8.07 -2.42
N GLY A 347 -0.25 -8.46 -3.07
CA GLY A 347 0.23 -7.79 -4.27
C GLY A 347 -0.80 -7.87 -5.41
N SER A 348 -1.05 -6.78 -6.12
CA SER A 348 -2.10 -6.78 -7.17
C SER A 348 -1.77 -7.71 -8.34
N ARG A 349 -0.49 -8.02 -8.62
CA ARG A 349 -0.10 -9.06 -9.59
C ARG A 349 -0.17 -10.45 -8.96
N GLU A 350 0.30 -10.56 -7.71
CA GLU A 350 0.31 -11.78 -6.90
C GLU A 350 -1.07 -12.47 -6.86
N MET A 351 -2.16 -11.71 -6.69
CA MET A 351 -3.56 -12.20 -6.69
C MET A 351 -3.95 -13.06 -7.90
N SER A 352 -3.28 -12.91 -9.06
CA SER A 352 -3.52 -13.79 -10.22
C SER A 352 -2.89 -15.17 -10.05
N GLY A 353 -1.73 -15.25 -9.39
CA GLY A 353 -1.09 -16.52 -9.03
C GLY A 353 -1.66 -17.18 -7.76
N THR A 354 -2.43 -16.46 -6.94
CA THR A 354 -3.00 -17.00 -5.71
C THR A 354 -4.17 -17.96 -5.97
N ALA A 355 -4.25 -19.04 -5.19
CA ALA A 355 -5.45 -19.87 -5.10
C ALA A 355 -6.56 -19.09 -4.37
N LEU A 356 -7.61 -18.72 -5.10
CA LEU A 356 -8.73 -17.91 -4.58
C LEU A 356 -9.86 -18.77 -3.96
N ASP A 357 -9.61 -20.05 -3.71
CA ASP A 357 -10.57 -21.00 -3.20
C ASP A 357 -11.05 -20.63 -1.78
N GLY A 358 -12.35 -20.35 -1.66
CA GLY A 358 -12.97 -19.86 -0.41
C GLY A 358 -12.77 -18.36 -0.13
N TYR A 359 -12.33 -17.57 -1.10
CA TYR A 359 -12.52 -16.12 -1.12
C TYR A 359 -13.78 -15.78 -1.94
N GLY A 360 -14.52 -14.75 -1.53
CA GLY A 360 -15.71 -14.28 -2.27
C GLY A 360 -15.38 -13.21 -3.32
N PHE A 361 -14.22 -12.57 -3.24
CA PHE A 361 -13.74 -11.59 -4.22
C PHE A 361 -12.21 -11.42 -4.21
N ALA A 362 -11.66 -10.87 -5.29
CA ALA A 362 -10.31 -10.29 -5.33
C ALA A 362 -10.38 -8.84 -5.85
N PHE A 363 -9.56 -7.95 -5.30
CA PHE A 363 -9.64 -6.50 -5.54
C PHE A 363 -8.25 -5.86 -5.77
N PRO A 364 -7.59 -6.20 -6.90
CA PRO A 364 -6.36 -5.55 -7.32
C PRO A 364 -6.60 -4.07 -7.67
N ALA A 365 -5.55 -3.25 -7.50
CA ALA A 365 -5.49 -1.85 -7.94
C ALA A 365 -5.34 -1.68 -9.47
N SER A 366 -5.59 -2.75 -10.23
CA SER A 366 -5.04 -2.98 -11.57
C SER A 366 -6.05 -3.65 -12.49
N ALA A 367 -6.46 -2.96 -13.55
CA ALA A 367 -7.30 -3.55 -14.59
C ALA A 367 -6.62 -4.73 -15.33
N PRO A 368 -5.32 -4.69 -15.69
CA PRO A 368 -4.63 -5.85 -16.28
C PRO A 368 -4.62 -7.09 -15.37
N ALA A 369 -4.38 -6.93 -14.06
CA ALA A 369 -4.39 -8.09 -13.15
C ALA A 369 -5.80 -8.65 -12.91
N ALA A 370 -6.82 -7.79 -12.85
CA ALA A 370 -8.21 -8.24 -12.82
C ALA A 370 -8.61 -8.99 -14.10
N GLU A 371 -8.24 -8.45 -15.28
CA GLU A 371 -8.42 -9.12 -16.58
C GLU A 371 -7.75 -10.49 -16.63
N ARG A 372 -6.57 -10.62 -15.99
CA ARG A 372 -5.89 -11.91 -15.84
C ARG A 372 -6.68 -12.91 -14.98
N ILE A 373 -7.10 -12.51 -13.77
CA ILE A 373 -7.93 -13.34 -12.87
C ILE A 373 -9.23 -13.79 -13.55
N LEU A 374 -9.90 -12.87 -14.25
CA LEU A 374 -11.13 -13.13 -15.01
C LEU A 374 -10.90 -14.21 -16.08
N ARG A 375 -9.84 -14.06 -16.87
CA ARG A 375 -9.48 -14.97 -17.97
C ARG A 375 -9.05 -16.35 -17.48
N GLU A 376 -8.23 -16.41 -16.43
CA GLU A 376 -7.73 -17.66 -15.83
C GLU A 376 -8.85 -18.45 -15.13
N ARG A 377 -9.93 -17.79 -14.67
CA ARG A 377 -11.06 -18.42 -13.96
C ARG A 377 -12.37 -18.50 -14.77
N GLY A 378 -12.39 -18.02 -16.02
CA GLY A 378 -13.57 -18.03 -16.89
C GLY A 378 -14.69 -17.08 -16.46
N LEU A 379 -14.36 -16.04 -15.69
CA LEU A 379 -15.30 -15.07 -15.12
C LEU A 379 -15.44 -13.84 -16.02
N THR A 380 -16.60 -13.17 -15.94
CA THR A 380 -16.90 -11.97 -16.75
C THR A 380 -17.43 -10.77 -15.94
N ALA A 381 -18.04 -11.01 -14.78
CA ALA A 381 -18.48 -9.94 -13.88
C ALA A 381 -17.27 -9.21 -13.28
N LYS A 382 -17.31 -7.88 -13.23
CA LYS A 382 -16.32 -7.03 -12.57
C LYS A 382 -16.91 -5.67 -12.22
N HIS A 383 -16.42 -5.05 -11.15
CA HIS A 383 -16.84 -3.74 -10.68
C HIS A 383 -15.63 -2.82 -10.51
N THR A 384 -15.75 -1.54 -10.86
CA THR A 384 -14.66 -0.55 -10.76
C THR A 384 -15.08 0.63 -9.88
N PRO A 385 -15.28 0.41 -8.56
CA PRO A 385 -15.84 1.43 -7.67
C PRO A 385 -14.86 2.58 -7.39
N PHE A 386 -13.55 2.28 -7.39
CA PHE A 386 -12.49 3.21 -7.00
C PHE A 386 -11.45 3.37 -8.12
N SER A 387 -10.91 4.58 -8.23
CA SER A 387 -9.73 4.88 -9.02
C SER A 387 -8.77 5.75 -8.23
N SER A 388 -7.48 5.65 -8.53
CA SER A 388 -6.45 6.54 -7.97
C SER A 388 -5.34 6.77 -9.00
N PRO A 389 -5.01 8.01 -9.35
CA PRO A 389 -3.83 8.34 -10.13
C PRO A 389 -2.55 7.79 -9.50
N MET A 390 -1.60 7.42 -10.34
CA MET A 390 -0.21 7.31 -9.92
C MET A 390 0.34 8.71 -9.64
N ALA A 391 1.05 8.85 -8.53
CA ALA A 391 1.65 10.10 -8.07
C ALA A 391 3.04 9.83 -7.48
N ILE A 392 3.86 10.87 -7.39
CA ILE A 392 5.19 10.82 -6.79
C ILE A 392 5.19 11.71 -5.54
N ALA A 393 5.35 11.10 -4.38
CA ALA A 393 5.55 11.78 -3.11
C ALA A 393 7.01 12.23 -2.99
N THR A 394 7.22 13.47 -2.55
CA THR A 394 8.54 14.09 -2.37
C THR A 394 8.51 15.15 -1.27
N PHE A 395 9.62 15.84 -1.04
CA PHE A 395 9.71 16.92 -0.05
C PHE A 395 10.03 18.24 -0.74
N ARG A 396 9.56 19.37 -0.20
CA ARG A 396 9.79 20.72 -0.76
C ARG A 396 11.25 20.97 -1.15
N PRO A 397 12.27 20.68 -0.31
CA PRO A 397 13.66 20.92 -0.69
C PRO A 397 14.15 20.04 -1.85
N ILE A 398 13.54 18.87 -2.07
CA ILE A 398 13.79 18.00 -3.23
C ILE A 398 13.04 18.50 -4.47
N ALA A 399 11.78 18.94 -4.32
CA ALA A 399 10.99 19.54 -5.39
C ALA A 399 11.64 20.82 -5.95
N ASP A 400 12.26 21.64 -5.08
CA ASP A 400 13.00 22.84 -5.49
C ASP A 400 14.24 22.48 -6.33
N LEU A 401 15.03 21.47 -5.92
CA LEU A 401 16.15 20.94 -6.71
C LEU A 401 15.70 20.40 -8.07
N LEU A 402 14.59 19.65 -8.10
CA LEU A 402 14.05 19.08 -9.34
C LEU A 402 13.45 20.16 -10.25
N THR A 403 12.92 21.24 -9.68
CA THR A 403 12.50 22.43 -10.45
C THR A 403 13.70 23.08 -11.13
N ALA A 404 14.79 23.29 -10.40
CA ALA A 404 16.04 23.80 -10.98
C ALA A 404 16.66 22.87 -12.03
N ALA A 405 16.48 21.55 -11.90
CA ALA A 405 16.90 20.55 -12.89
C ALA A 405 15.98 20.45 -14.13
N GLY A 406 14.80 21.10 -14.10
CA GLY A 406 13.75 21.02 -15.12
C GLY A 406 12.87 19.77 -15.05
N VAL A 407 13.06 18.92 -14.04
CA VAL A 407 12.27 17.69 -13.81
C VAL A 407 10.90 17.99 -13.19
N LEU A 408 10.78 19.07 -12.42
CA LEU A 408 9.50 19.45 -11.81
C LEU A 408 9.00 20.80 -12.33
N ARG A 409 7.73 20.85 -12.70
CA ARG A 409 6.99 22.05 -13.08
C ARG A 409 6.08 22.47 -11.93
N PRO A 410 6.34 23.59 -11.23
CA PRO A 410 5.53 24.01 -10.09
C PRO A 410 4.15 24.51 -10.52
N GLY A 411 3.16 24.30 -9.66
CA GLY A 411 1.76 24.68 -9.87
C GLY A 411 0.91 24.27 -8.66
N PRO A 412 -0.43 24.44 -8.70
CA PRO A 412 -1.31 23.99 -7.63
C PRO A 412 -1.19 22.48 -7.39
N ALA A 413 -1.23 21.69 -8.47
CA ALA A 413 -0.81 20.30 -8.51
C ALA A 413 0.54 20.24 -9.27
N PRO A 414 1.69 20.11 -8.58
CA PRO A 414 3.00 20.11 -9.23
C PRO A 414 3.18 18.92 -10.18
N THR A 415 3.74 19.17 -11.36
CA THR A 415 3.90 18.15 -12.40
C THR A 415 5.34 17.66 -12.48
N PHE A 416 5.55 16.35 -12.49
CA PHE A 416 6.84 15.67 -12.60
C PHE A 416 7.04 15.21 -14.06
N ASP A 417 8.02 15.78 -14.74
CA ASP A 417 8.28 15.57 -16.15
C ASP A 417 9.04 14.26 -16.39
N MET A 418 8.33 13.23 -16.87
CA MET A 418 8.89 11.89 -17.00
C MET A 418 9.97 11.82 -18.08
N ALA A 419 9.87 12.58 -19.17
CA ALA A 419 10.89 12.60 -20.21
C ALA A 419 12.21 13.17 -19.66
N ARG A 420 12.13 14.33 -19.00
CA ARG A 420 13.30 14.98 -18.39
C ARG A 420 13.89 14.18 -17.23
N TYR A 421 13.07 13.46 -16.45
CA TYR A 421 13.55 12.51 -15.45
C TYR A 421 14.32 11.33 -16.08
N LEU A 422 13.78 10.71 -17.13
CA LEU A 422 14.41 9.55 -17.78
C LEU A 422 15.73 9.91 -18.46
N GLU A 423 15.93 11.15 -18.93
CA GLU A 423 17.25 11.64 -19.33
C GLU A 423 18.29 11.53 -18.20
N LEU A 424 17.93 11.93 -16.99
CA LEU A 424 18.85 11.94 -15.85
C LEU A 424 19.12 10.53 -15.34
N ALA A 425 18.08 9.69 -15.25
CA ALA A 425 18.19 8.30 -14.84
C ALA A 425 18.99 7.46 -15.85
N GLY A 426 18.75 7.64 -17.15
CA GLY A 426 19.50 6.97 -18.22
C GLY A 426 20.99 7.31 -18.24
N ARG A 427 21.36 8.52 -17.77
CA ARG A 427 22.75 8.97 -17.61
C ARG A 427 23.39 8.56 -16.27
N ASN A 428 22.64 7.95 -15.34
CA ASN A 428 23.05 7.70 -13.94
C ASN A 428 23.46 8.98 -13.22
N THR A 429 22.62 10.02 -13.30
CA THR A 429 22.90 11.29 -12.61
C THR A 429 22.75 11.11 -11.11
N GLU A 430 23.86 11.22 -10.36
CA GLU A 430 23.80 11.29 -8.89
C GLU A 430 23.20 12.63 -8.43
N TRP A 431 22.49 12.66 -7.28
CA TRP A 431 21.99 13.92 -6.70
C TRP A 431 23.11 14.94 -6.46
N ALA A 432 24.28 14.49 -6.00
CA ALA A 432 25.47 15.32 -5.82
C ALA A 432 25.98 16.01 -7.11
N HIS A 433 25.57 15.55 -8.29
CA HIS A 433 25.93 16.14 -9.58
C HIS A 433 24.87 17.12 -10.14
N LEU A 434 23.78 17.38 -9.41
CA LEU A 434 22.88 18.49 -9.74
C LEU A 434 23.55 19.85 -9.51
N PRO A 435 23.48 20.80 -10.47
CA PRO A 435 24.13 22.11 -10.33
C PRO A 435 23.71 22.85 -9.05
N ALA A 436 24.71 23.33 -8.30
CA ALA A 436 24.55 24.06 -7.04
C ALA A 436 23.75 23.34 -5.93
N ASN A 437 23.59 22.01 -5.99
CA ASN A 437 22.92 21.24 -4.94
C ASN A 437 23.73 21.18 -3.64
N THR A 438 23.35 22.03 -2.67
CA THR A 438 23.79 21.95 -1.27
C THR A 438 22.74 21.31 -0.35
N THR A 439 21.50 21.15 -0.83
CA THR A 439 20.33 20.69 -0.06
C THR A 439 20.31 19.18 0.18
N TYR A 440 20.69 18.40 -0.82
CA TYR A 440 20.70 16.93 -0.77
C TYR A 440 21.89 16.37 -1.60
N PRO A 441 23.15 16.65 -1.20
CA PRO A 441 24.35 16.34 -1.98
C PRO A 441 24.77 14.85 -1.85
N VAL A 442 23.83 13.93 -1.98
CA VAL A 442 24.09 12.49 -1.78
C VAL A 442 24.62 11.82 -3.06
N ARG A 443 25.51 10.85 -2.88
CA ARG A 443 26.05 10.02 -3.97
C ARG A 443 25.17 8.80 -4.28
N LYS A 444 23.88 9.07 -4.47
CA LYS A 444 22.87 8.12 -4.98
C LYS A 444 22.37 8.62 -6.33
N ASN A 445 21.98 7.72 -7.24
CA ASN A 445 21.29 8.10 -8.47
C ASN A 445 19.95 8.79 -8.17
N ILE A 446 19.55 9.72 -9.03
CA ILE A 446 18.19 10.29 -9.03
C ILE A 446 17.25 9.21 -9.58
N LEU A 447 16.54 8.55 -8.68
CA LEU A 447 15.54 7.52 -8.98
C LEU A 447 14.27 7.78 -8.17
N VAL A 448 13.12 7.45 -8.75
CA VAL A 448 11.85 7.32 -8.03
C VAL A 448 11.79 5.92 -7.42
N SER A 449 11.74 5.84 -6.09
CA SER A 449 11.59 4.56 -5.38
C SER A 449 10.19 3.98 -5.60
N THR A 450 10.10 2.67 -5.76
CA THR A 450 8.83 1.94 -5.91
C THR A 450 8.93 0.53 -5.33
N THR A 451 7.92 -0.28 -5.60
CA THR A 451 7.73 -1.65 -5.13
C THR A 451 8.39 -2.69 -6.04
N ASP A 452 8.37 -3.96 -5.63
CA ASP A 452 8.78 -5.10 -6.44
C ASP A 452 7.89 -5.25 -7.71
N PRO A 453 8.48 -5.34 -8.93
CA PRO A 453 7.74 -5.56 -10.18
C PRO A 453 7.11 -6.96 -10.31
N ARG A 454 7.51 -7.93 -9.49
CA ARG A 454 6.94 -9.28 -9.48
C ARG A 454 5.50 -9.28 -8.96
N THR A 455 5.26 -8.57 -7.86
CA THR A 455 4.04 -8.66 -7.04
C THR A 455 3.14 -7.43 -7.11
N SER A 456 3.70 -6.23 -7.27
CA SER A 456 2.95 -4.97 -7.10
C SER A 456 2.49 -4.30 -8.40
N ASN A 457 1.36 -3.59 -8.33
CA ASN A 457 0.86 -2.75 -9.42
C ASN A 457 1.54 -1.37 -9.49
N SER A 458 2.00 -0.77 -8.38
CA SER A 458 2.69 0.54 -8.44
C SER A 458 3.97 0.46 -9.28
N ALA A 459 4.67 -0.68 -9.22
CA ALA A 459 5.79 -1.00 -10.12
C ALA A 459 5.33 -1.19 -11.57
N ALA A 460 4.24 -1.94 -11.80
CA ALA A 460 3.69 -2.18 -13.13
C ALA A 460 3.21 -0.90 -13.85
N MET A 461 2.65 0.07 -13.10
CA MET A 461 2.24 1.37 -13.61
C MET A 461 3.44 2.30 -13.82
N TYR A 462 4.42 2.34 -12.90
CA TYR A 462 5.67 3.08 -13.10
C TYR A 462 6.43 2.59 -14.34
N LEU A 463 6.54 1.28 -14.53
CA LEU A 463 7.10 0.69 -15.74
C LEU A 463 6.32 1.11 -16.98
N ALA A 464 4.98 1.07 -16.95
CA ALA A 464 4.16 1.44 -18.11
C ALA A 464 4.35 2.91 -18.51
N ILE A 465 4.33 3.84 -17.54
CA ILE A 465 4.61 5.27 -17.76
C ILE A 465 6.03 5.46 -18.32
N ALA A 466 7.03 4.86 -17.68
CA ALA A 466 8.43 5.04 -18.09
C ALA A 466 8.71 4.41 -19.47
N ALA A 467 8.12 3.27 -19.79
CA ALA A 467 8.28 2.58 -21.06
C ALA A 467 7.56 3.30 -22.22
N PHE A 468 6.39 3.90 -21.98
CA PHE A 468 5.69 4.74 -22.96
C PHE A 468 6.54 5.95 -23.36
N VAL A 469 7.10 6.67 -22.37
CA VAL A 469 7.95 7.84 -22.63
C VAL A 469 9.28 7.44 -23.27
N ALA A 470 9.88 6.32 -22.86
CA ALA A 470 11.09 5.77 -23.47
C ALA A 470 10.89 5.19 -24.89
N ASN A 471 9.64 5.07 -25.34
CA ASN A 471 9.26 4.62 -26.68
C ASN A 471 8.58 5.77 -27.44
N ASP A 472 9.18 6.97 -27.38
CA ASP A 472 8.79 8.18 -28.12
C ASP A 472 7.32 8.60 -27.93
N HIS A 473 6.80 8.45 -26.71
CA HIS A 473 5.39 8.70 -26.35
C HIS A 473 4.39 7.83 -27.13
N ALA A 474 4.75 6.58 -27.40
CA ALA A 474 3.89 5.57 -28.01
C ALA A 474 3.82 4.29 -27.15
N ASN A 475 2.65 3.66 -27.12
CA ASN A 475 2.46 2.38 -26.46
C ASN A 475 3.45 1.33 -27.00
N VAL A 476 4.19 0.69 -26.09
CA VAL A 476 5.12 -0.39 -26.44
C VAL A 476 4.34 -1.55 -27.06
N GLN A 477 4.69 -1.93 -28.29
CA GLN A 477 4.04 -3.02 -29.02
C GLN A 477 5.09 -3.85 -29.78
N GLY A 478 5.14 -5.14 -29.47
CA GLY A 478 5.95 -6.13 -30.16
C GLY A 478 7.44 -6.15 -29.77
N PRO A 479 8.17 -7.22 -30.19
CA PRO A 479 9.47 -7.54 -29.61
C PRO A 479 10.56 -6.48 -29.82
N GLU A 480 10.50 -5.69 -30.90
CA GLU A 480 11.49 -4.63 -31.15
C GLU A 480 11.33 -3.44 -30.21
N ALA A 481 10.09 -3.01 -29.94
CA ALA A 481 9.83 -1.93 -28.99
C ALA A 481 10.15 -2.38 -27.55
N GLU A 482 9.82 -3.62 -27.21
CA GLU A 482 10.17 -4.24 -25.93
C GLU A 482 11.69 -4.26 -25.71
N GLN A 483 12.46 -4.76 -26.69
CA GLN A 483 13.93 -4.75 -26.63
C GLN A 483 14.54 -3.35 -26.55
N ARG A 484 13.89 -2.33 -27.15
CA ARG A 484 14.35 -0.93 -27.12
C ARG A 484 14.29 -0.34 -25.71
N VAL A 485 13.19 -0.55 -24.99
CA VAL A 485 12.96 0.08 -23.67
C VAL A 485 13.55 -0.71 -22.51
N LEU A 486 13.63 -2.04 -22.61
CA LEU A 486 14.02 -2.92 -21.51
C LEU A 486 15.34 -2.56 -20.81
N PRO A 487 16.44 -2.16 -21.51
CA PRO A 487 17.69 -1.78 -20.85
C PRO A 487 17.57 -0.53 -19.95
N LEU A 488 16.65 0.39 -20.26
CA LEU A 488 16.35 1.53 -19.39
C LEU A 488 15.44 1.09 -18.24
N MET A 489 14.39 0.31 -18.52
CA MET A 489 13.47 -0.18 -17.48
C MET A 489 14.22 -0.98 -16.42
N ALA A 490 15.08 -1.93 -16.83
CA ALA A 490 15.92 -2.70 -15.92
C ALA A 490 16.75 -1.80 -14.98
N ARG A 491 17.36 -0.73 -15.51
CA ARG A 491 18.14 0.25 -14.72
C ARG A 491 17.28 0.99 -13.69
N LEU A 492 16.03 1.32 -14.02
CA LEU A 492 15.13 2.03 -13.10
C LEU A 492 14.78 1.21 -11.86
N PHE A 493 14.73 -0.13 -11.95
CA PHE A 493 14.44 -1.01 -10.80
C PHE A 493 15.71 -1.50 -10.11
N THR A 494 16.69 -2.04 -10.85
CA THR A 494 17.96 -2.55 -10.27
C THR A 494 18.72 -1.51 -9.45
N GLY A 495 18.64 -0.23 -9.83
CA GLY A 495 19.29 0.87 -9.11
C GLY A 495 18.69 1.23 -7.74
N GLN A 496 17.57 0.62 -7.34
CA GLN A 496 16.88 0.93 -6.08
C GLN A 496 17.35 0.06 -4.89
N GLY A 497 17.85 -1.16 -5.17
CA GLY A 497 18.17 -2.15 -4.13
C GLY A 497 16.95 -3.00 -3.74
N PHE A 498 16.75 -3.23 -2.45
CA PHE A 498 15.58 -3.97 -1.94
C PHE A 498 14.29 -3.16 -2.18
N ALA A 499 13.25 -3.83 -2.68
CA ALA A 499 11.94 -3.24 -2.96
C ALA A 499 10.83 -4.06 -2.31
N GLU A 500 9.86 -3.35 -1.71
CA GLU A 500 8.75 -3.96 -0.98
C GLU A 500 7.66 -4.52 -1.88
N ASN A 501 6.96 -5.55 -1.43
CA ASN A 501 5.90 -6.22 -2.21
C ASN A 501 4.62 -5.38 -2.42
N SER A 502 4.42 -4.29 -1.67
CA SER A 502 3.27 -3.40 -1.87
C SER A 502 3.55 -1.94 -1.47
N SER A 503 2.76 -1.00 -2.01
CA SER A 503 3.03 0.46 -1.90
C SER A 503 2.88 1.03 -0.49
N ALA A 504 2.38 0.25 0.47
CA ALA A 504 2.36 0.63 1.88
C ALA A 504 3.79 0.80 2.45
N GLY A 505 4.73 -0.11 2.15
CA GLY A 505 6.09 -0.09 2.73
C GLY A 505 6.90 1.16 2.34
N PRO A 506 7.07 1.47 1.03
CA PRO A 506 7.80 2.65 0.58
C PRO A 506 7.13 3.96 1.00
N PHE A 507 5.80 3.98 1.13
CA PHE A 507 5.06 5.16 1.58
C PHE A 507 5.18 5.37 3.11
N GLU A 508 5.13 4.30 3.91
CA GLU A 508 5.38 4.40 5.36
C GLU A 508 6.82 4.86 5.63
N GLN A 509 7.79 4.41 4.83
CA GLN A 509 9.18 4.92 4.88
C GLN A 509 9.28 6.41 4.51
N TYR A 510 8.46 6.89 3.57
CA TYR A 510 8.35 8.32 3.26
C TYR A 510 7.75 9.12 4.42
N LEU A 511 6.65 8.64 5.02
CA LEU A 511 5.97 9.30 6.15
C LEU A 511 6.86 9.36 7.42
N SER A 512 7.61 8.31 7.70
CA SER A 512 8.42 8.19 8.93
C SER A 512 9.89 8.60 8.79
N GLY A 513 10.51 8.36 7.62
CA GLY A 513 11.95 8.53 7.41
C GLY A 513 12.38 9.90 6.85
N GLY A 514 11.45 10.68 6.29
CA GLY A 514 11.75 11.97 5.66
C GLY A 514 12.58 11.86 4.37
N MET A 515 13.12 13.00 3.91
CA MET A 515 13.83 13.07 2.60
C MET A 515 15.17 12.34 2.57
N GLY A 516 15.70 11.92 3.72
CA GLY A 516 16.99 11.23 3.84
C GLY A 516 17.04 9.88 3.11
N PRO A 517 16.25 8.88 3.54
CA PRO A 517 16.16 7.59 2.87
C PRO A 517 15.46 7.67 1.52
N SER A 518 14.30 8.35 1.46
CA SER A 518 13.28 8.18 0.40
C SER A 518 12.81 9.52 -0.17
N PRO A 519 13.65 10.24 -0.94
CA PRO A 519 13.36 11.59 -1.46
C PRO A 519 12.28 11.64 -2.55
N LEU A 520 12.02 10.52 -3.22
CA LEU A 520 11.03 10.35 -4.28
C LEU A 520 10.40 8.95 -4.16
N VAL A 521 9.08 8.85 -4.01
CA VAL A 521 8.38 7.56 -3.91
C VAL A 521 7.14 7.54 -4.80
N MET A 522 7.02 6.53 -5.66
CA MET A 522 5.84 6.25 -6.46
C MET A 522 4.73 5.66 -5.58
N ILE A 523 3.57 6.32 -5.56
CA ILE A 523 2.41 6.00 -4.72
C ILE A 523 1.10 6.14 -5.51
N TYR A 524 -0.01 5.70 -4.91
CA TYR A 524 -1.34 6.11 -5.32
C TYR A 524 -1.70 7.45 -4.66
N GLU A 525 -2.32 8.39 -5.40
CA GLU A 525 -2.86 9.65 -4.87
C GLU A 525 -3.67 9.45 -3.56
N ALA A 526 -4.52 8.42 -3.53
CA ALA A 526 -5.35 8.07 -2.37
C ALA A 526 -4.54 7.93 -1.06
N GLN A 527 -3.37 7.28 -1.12
CA GLN A 527 -2.51 7.09 0.06
C GLN A 527 -2.06 8.43 0.67
N PHE A 528 -1.81 9.45 -0.16
CA PHE A 528 -1.41 10.78 0.31
C PHE A 528 -2.59 11.55 0.91
N ILE A 529 -3.79 11.43 0.34
CA ILE A 529 -5.00 12.10 0.84
C ILE A 529 -5.46 11.45 2.15
N GLU A 530 -5.41 10.12 2.26
CA GLU A 530 -5.65 9.37 3.50
C GLU A 530 -4.66 9.78 4.60
N ALA A 531 -3.36 9.78 4.30
CA ALA A 531 -2.34 10.25 5.25
C ALA A 531 -2.50 11.74 5.63
N ALA A 532 -3.10 12.56 4.78
CA ALA A 532 -3.42 13.96 5.11
C ALA A 532 -4.64 14.05 6.05
N ALA A 533 -5.66 13.21 5.85
CA ALA A 533 -6.81 13.09 6.74
C ALA A 533 -6.41 12.61 8.15
N ASP A 534 -5.47 11.65 8.23
CA ASP A 534 -4.86 11.19 9.48
C ASP A 534 -3.89 12.22 10.13
N GLY A 535 -3.64 13.36 9.48
CA GLY A 535 -2.70 14.38 9.97
C GLY A 535 -1.22 13.97 9.91
N ARG A 536 -0.88 12.95 9.12
CA ARG A 536 0.48 12.41 8.95
C ARG A 536 1.31 13.18 7.92
N ILE A 537 0.67 13.95 7.04
CA ILE A 537 1.34 14.81 6.05
C ILE A 537 1.79 16.13 6.70
N THR A 538 3.08 16.46 6.55
CA THR A 538 3.68 17.70 7.06
C THR A 538 3.70 18.81 6.00
N PRO A 539 3.84 20.10 6.37
CA PRO A 539 3.86 21.20 5.39
C PRO A 539 4.99 21.18 4.36
N ASP A 540 6.05 20.39 4.57
CA ASP A 540 7.17 20.18 3.62
C ASP A 540 7.04 18.88 2.81
N MET A 541 6.05 18.04 3.09
CA MET A 541 5.69 16.90 2.24
C MET A 541 4.87 17.38 1.04
N VAL A 542 5.21 16.91 -0.16
CA VAL A 542 4.68 17.41 -1.43
C VAL A 542 4.22 16.24 -2.30
N LEU A 543 2.96 16.30 -2.71
CA LEU A 543 2.37 15.42 -3.72
C LEU A 543 2.64 15.99 -5.12
N THR A 544 3.12 15.16 -6.04
CA THR A 544 3.41 15.55 -7.43
C THR A 544 2.86 14.50 -8.40
N TYR A 545 2.56 14.88 -9.63
CA TYR A 545 1.93 13.99 -10.62
C TYR A 545 2.86 13.78 -11.81
N PRO A 546 3.24 12.54 -12.16
CA PRO A 546 4.01 12.28 -13.37
C PRO A 546 3.23 12.72 -14.62
N SER A 547 3.97 13.15 -15.64
CA SER A 547 3.46 13.62 -16.93
C SER A 547 4.16 12.83 -18.04
N PRO A 548 3.49 11.85 -18.67
CA PRO A 548 2.13 11.37 -18.37
C PRO A 548 2.00 10.59 -17.05
N THR A 549 0.77 10.39 -16.58
CA THR A 549 0.40 9.45 -15.49
C THR A 549 -0.53 8.33 -15.99
N ILE A 550 -0.89 7.39 -15.11
CA ILE A 550 -1.97 6.42 -15.32
C ILE A 550 -3.01 6.62 -14.20
N LEU A 551 -4.29 6.61 -14.56
CA LEU A 551 -5.39 6.49 -13.60
C LEU A 551 -5.56 5.02 -13.22
N SER A 552 -4.95 4.59 -12.10
CA SER A 552 -5.04 3.20 -11.67
C SER A 552 -6.48 2.87 -11.28
N THR A 553 -7.10 1.95 -12.02
CA THR A 553 -8.50 1.55 -11.81
C THR A 553 -8.56 0.30 -10.94
N HIS A 554 -9.05 0.44 -9.71
CA HIS A 554 -9.14 -0.66 -8.76
C HIS A 554 -10.38 -1.48 -9.15
N THR A 555 -10.15 -2.73 -9.53
CA THR A 555 -11.16 -3.57 -10.19
C THR A 555 -11.47 -4.76 -9.29
N LEU A 556 -12.67 -4.80 -8.71
CA LEU A 556 -13.16 -5.91 -7.93
C LEU A 556 -13.66 -7.01 -8.88
N VAL A 557 -13.03 -8.18 -8.80
CA VAL A 557 -13.45 -9.42 -9.44
C VAL A 557 -14.21 -10.25 -8.41
N PRO A 558 -15.54 -10.38 -8.52
CA PRO A 558 -16.32 -11.25 -7.66
C PRO A 558 -16.09 -12.71 -8.03
N LEU A 559 -16.08 -13.57 -7.01
CA LEU A 559 -15.92 -15.02 -7.13
C LEU A 559 -17.23 -15.76 -6.78
N ASP A 560 -18.12 -15.11 -6.04
CA ASP A 560 -19.49 -15.54 -5.74
C ASP A 560 -20.51 -14.37 -5.81
N GLU A 561 -21.79 -14.68 -5.59
CA GLU A 561 -22.89 -13.70 -5.62
C GLU A 561 -22.79 -12.61 -4.53
N ALA A 562 -22.22 -12.94 -3.37
CA ALA A 562 -22.06 -12.00 -2.26
C ALA A 562 -20.89 -11.03 -2.52
N GLY A 563 -19.81 -11.50 -3.16
CA GLY A 563 -18.75 -10.65 -3.70
C GLY A 563 -19.22 -9.75 -4.83
N ASP A 564 -20.12 -10.24 -5.70
CA ASP A 564 -20.76 -9.45 -6.76
C ASP A 564 -21.71 -8.39 -6.19
N ARG A 565 -22.41 -8.72 -5.09
CA ARG A 565 -23.21 -7.77 -4.31
C ARG A 565 -22.34 -6.72 -3.61
N LEU A 566 -21.17 -7.09 -3.06
CA LEU A 566 -20.19 -6.14 -2.52
C LEU A 566 -19.69 -5.17 -3.61
N GLY A 567 -19.33 -5.70 -4.79
CA GLY A 567 -18.90 -4.89 -5.93
C GLY A 567 -19.93 -3.86 -6.38
N ARG A 568 -21.22 -4.26 -6.44
CA ARG A 568 -22.33 -3.32 -6.64
C ARG A 568 -22.36 -2.24 -5.56
N LEU A 569 -22.38 -2.63 -4.28
CA LEU A 569 -22.52 -1.70 -3.15
C LEU A 569 -21.41 -0.65 -3.13
N LEU A 570 -20.14 -1.06 -3.29
CA LEU A 570 -19.01 -0.11 -3.38
C LEU A 570 -19.13 0.85 -4.58
N SER A 571 -19.85 0.47 -5.64
CA SER A 571 -20.05 1.28 -6.85
C SER A 571 -21.29 2.19 -6.80
N THR A 572 -22.31 1.86 -5.98
CA THR A 572 -23.62 2.53 -6.02
C THR A 572 -24.11 3.09 -4.69
N ASP A 573 -23.67 2.56 -3.54
CA ASP A 573 -24.10 3.06 -2.23
C ASP A 573 -23.49 4.46 -1.96
N PRO A 574 -24.31 5.48 -1.62
CA PRO A 574 -23.80 6.83 -1.40
C PRO A 574 -22.82 6.93 -0.22
N GLU A 575 -23.03 6.19 0.86
CA GLU A 575 -22.20 6.30 2.07
C GLU A 575 -20.87 5.57 1.89
N LEU A 576 -20.87 4.36 1.30
CA LEU A 576 -19.63 3.66 0.97
C LEU A 576 -18.76 4.46 -0.03
N ARG A 577 -19.38 5.16 -0.98
CA ARG A 577 -18.67 6.06 -1.91
C ARG A 577 -18.14 7.32 -1.23
N ARG A 578 -18.89 7.87 -0.27
CA ARG A 578 -18.49 9.04 0.53
C ARG A 578 -17.30 8.71 1.43
N LEU A 579 -17.35 7.56 2.10
CA LEU A 579 -16.26 7.02 2.91
C LEU A 579 -15.03 6.69 2.04
N ALA A 580 -15.21 6.09 0.86
CA ALA A 580 -14.11 5.85 -0.07
C ALA A 580 -13.44 7.15 -0.54
N ALA A 581 -14.22 8.22 -0.74
CA ALA A 581 -13.67 9.54 -1.03
C ALA A 581 -12.90 10.14 0.16
N GLU A 582 -13.34 9.93 1.42
CA GLU A 582 -12.57 10.29 2.62
C GLU A 582 -11.22 9.55 2.71
N HIS A 583 -11.19 8.28 2.32
CA HIS A 583 -9.96 7.48 2.12
C HIS A 583 -9.20 7.82 0.81
N GLY A 584 -9.49 8.98 0.19
CA GLY A 584 -8.75 9.50 -0.95
C GLY A 584 -9.02 8.83 -2.29
N PHE A 585 -9.97 7.90 -2.41
CA PHE A 585 -10.30 7.28 -3.69
C PHE A 585 -11.20 8.18 -4.55
N ARG A 586 -10.87 8.29 -5.84
CA ARG A 586 -11.77 8.88 -6.84
C ARG A 586 -12.85 7.87 -7.18
N THR A 587 -14.06 8.12 -6.66
CA THR A 587 -15.28 7.38 -7.02
C THR A 587 -16.02 8.08 -8.16
N GLY A 588 -17.21 7.59 -8.54
CA GLY A 588 -18.11 8.26 -9.49
C GLY A 588 -18.73 9.59 -9.02
N ASP A 589 -18.23 10.22 -7.94
CA ASP A 589 -18.54 11.60 -7.56
C ASP A 589 -17.26 12.42 -7.45
N THR A 590 -17.00 13.24 -8.47
CA THR A 590 -15.83 14.10 -8.56
C THR A 590 -15.93 15.34 -7.67
N ALA A 591 -17.15 15.77 -7.32
CA ALA A 591 -17.38 16.92 -6.45
C ALA A 591 -17.18 16.56 -4.96
N GLU A 592 -17.58 15.35 -4.58
CA GLU A 592 -17.28 14.75 -3.27
C GLU A 592 -15.76 14.63 -3.07
N PHE A 593 -15.06 13.98 -4.02
CA PHE A 593 -13.61 13.83 -3.99
C PHE A 593 -12.88 15.18 -3.91
N ALA A 594 -13.23 16.14 -4.77
CA ALA A 594 -12.62 17.48 -4.75
C ALA A 594 -12.86 18.22 -3.43
N ARG A 595 -14.02 18.00 -2.78
CA ARG A 595 -14.31 18.58 -1.45
C ARG A 595 -13.47 17.94 -0.36
N VAL A 596 -13.26 16.62 -0.38
CA VAL A 596 -12.38 15.94 0.59
C VAL A 596 -10.94 16.41 0.42
N ALA A 597 -10.38 16.34 -0.80
CA ALA A 597 -8.98 16.72 -1.04
C ALA A 597 -8.70 18.16 -0.58
N ALA A 598 -9.61 19.09 -0.89
CA ALA A 598 -9.52 20.48 -0.44
C ALA A 598 -9.66 20.63 1.10
N ALA A 599 -10.48 19.80 1.76
CA ALA A 599 -10.62 19.81 3.22
C ALA A 599 -9.33 19.36 3.93
N GLN A 600 -8.59 18.40 3.35
CA GLN A 600 -7.28 17.97 3.86
C GLN A 600 -6.11 18.88 3.38
N GLY A 601 -6.41 19.99 2.69
CA GLY A 601 -5.41 20.90 2.14
C GLY A 601 -4.58 20.33 0.97
N VAL A 602 -4.96 19.18 0.42
CA VAL A 602 -4.27 18.53 -0.69
C VAL A 602 -4.80 19.08 -2.01
N ALA A 603 -3.94 19.76 -2.76
CA ALA A 603 -4.26 20.32 -4.07
C ALA A 603 -4.24 19.25 -5.17
N ALA A 604 -5.18 18.31 -5.11
CA ALA A 604 -5.40 17.30 -6.15
C ALA A 604 -5.98 17.95 -7.43
N PRO A 605 -5.54 17.54 -8.64
CA PRO A 605 -6.10 18.05 -9.89
C PRO A 605 -7.50 17.47 -10.10
N ALA A 606 -8.50 18.31 -10.36
CA ALA A 606 -9.85 17.84 -10.66
C ALA A 606 -9.86 16.96 -11.92
N ASP A 607 -9.37 17.53 -13.03
CA ASP A 607 -9.22 16.85 -14.32
C ASP A 607 -7.79 16.34 -14.51
N LEU A 608 -7.66 15.10 -15.01
CA LEU A 608 -6.40 14.47 -15.34
C LEU A 608 -6.29 14.40 -16.87
N ILE A 609 -5.44 15.26 -17.46
CA ILE A 609 -5.38 15.46 -18.91
C ILE A 609 -4.30 14.59 -19.57
N ASP A 610 -3.10 14.58 -18.99
CA ASP A 610 -1.93 13.84 -19.51
C ASP A 610 -1.89 12.42 -18.92
N VAL A 611 -2.85 11.59 -19.37
CA VAL A 611 -3.06 10.21 -18.89
C VAL A 611 -2.89 9.25 -20.05
N ILE A 612 -2.20 8.13 -19.80
CA ILE A 612 -2.10 7.00 -20.72
C ILE A 612 -2.80 5.76 -20.16
N ASP A 613 -3.16 4.84 -21.05
CA ASP A 613 -3.47 3.46 -20.69
C ASP A 613 -2.17 2.64 -20.54
N PRO A 614 -2.13 1.62 -19.66
CA PRO A 614 -1.04 0.64 -19.68
C PRO A 614 -1.05 -0.18 -21.00
N PRO A 615 0.10 -0.75 -21.42
CA PRO A 615 0.14 -1.67 -22.56
C PRO A 615 -0.68 -2.95 -22.28
N THR A 616 -0.95 -3.75 -23.32
CA THR A 616 -1.73 -5.00 -23.17
C THR A 616 -1.14 -5.91 -22.10
N LEU A 617 -1.98 -6.67 -21.39
CA LEU A 617 -1.57 -7.57 -20.30
C LEU A 617 -0.33 -8.41 -20.66
N GLU A 618 -0.36 -9.03 -21.84
CA GLU A 618 0.71 -9.90 -22.33
C GLU A 618 2.02 -9.13 -22.56
N THR A 619 1.92 -7.86 -22.96
CA THR A 619 3.06 -6.98 -23.23
C THR A 619 3.60 -6.36 -21.94
N GLN A 620 2.73 -6.03 -20.99
CA GLN A 620 3.10 -5.59 -19.66
C GLN A 620 3.82 -6.71 -18.89
N ASP A 621 3.32 -7.95 -18.95
CA ASP A 621 3.98 -9.12 -18.37
C ASP A 621 5.34 -9.38 -19.03
N ARG A 622 5.47 -9.37 -20.37
CA ARG A 622 6.79 -9.52 -21.03
C ARG A 622 7.83 -8.47 -20.60
N LEU A 623 7.39 -7.22 -20.39
CA LEU A 623 8.27 -6.15 -19.91
C LEU A 623 8.66 -6.34 -18.43
N LEU A 624 7.71 -6.71 -17.56
CA LEU A 624 7.97 -6.96 -16.14
C LEU A 624 8.82 -8.21 -15.92
N ASP A 625 8.63 -9.26 -16.71
CA ASP A 625 9.50 -10.44 -16.76
C ASP A 625 10.90 -10.08 -17.26
N GLY A 626 10.99 -9.13 -18.21
CA GLY A 626 12.26 -8.61 -18.72
C GLY A 626 13.06 -7.84 -17.67
N VAL A 627 12.39 -7.02 -16.86
CA VAL A 627 13.01 -6.37 -15.69
C VAL A 627 13.36 -7.39 -14.62
N THR A 628 12.43 -8.30 -14.28
CA THR A 628 12.62 -9.30 -13.20
C THR A 628 13.83 -10.20 -13.47
N ARG A 629 14.09 -10.57 -14.73
CA ARG A 629 15.29 -11.31 -15.15
C ARG A 629 16.62 -10.55 -14.97
N THR A 630 16.60 -9.30 -14.51
CA THR A 630 17.79 -8.51 -14.15
C THR A 630 17.89 -8.21 -12.65
N LEU A 631 16.95 -8.71 -11.83
CA LEU A 631 16.98 -8.63 -10.37
C LEU A 631 17.60 -9.87 -9.70
N ASN A 632 18.00 -10.87 -10.50
CA ASN A 632 18.67 -12.10 -10.11
C ASN A 632 20.07 -12.16 -10.76
#